data_AF-A0A7S4MA26-F1
#
_entry.id   AF-A0A7S4MA26-F1
#
_cell.length_a   1.000
_cell.length_b   1.000
_cell.length_c   1.000
_cell.angle_alpha   90.00
_cell.angle_beta   90.00
_cell.angle_gamma   90.00
#
_symmetry.space_group_name_H-M   'P 1'
#
loop_
_entity.id
_entity.type
_entity.pdbx_description
1 polymer ?
#
loop_
_entity_poly.entity_id
_entity_poly.type
_entity_poly.pdbx_seq_one_letter_code
_entity_poly.pdbx_strand_id
1 'polypeptide(L)'
;VEYAKSGKAACRGCRSKIANSTTRIGVLVEDEEYGRSYYRWFHVDCFKQQHGSEVTHSDLDGFSRLKKKDQDDVKSKLGGGFVSSTPSPVYSTPQASPSRLPTSPQSSAFNSGTTIANELTQLANQFYSTKDASLLAKIATVIYKYCKESCASVRFNPAAALRVIIQLSSFFAHHHASLPQDSSMRIAAESIGRAASVVISLSGNDPQIATLHQSLRSWSLPKLSPGWAWWQDAQQLAAEKNSSNARSTTQTGFCF
;
A
#
# COMPACT_ATOMS: atom_id res chain seq x y z
N VAL A 1 -15.84 1.91 -19.35
CA VAL A 1 -14.62 2.50 -19.94
C VAL A 1 -14.76 4.00 -19.96
N GLU A 2 -13.69 4.74 -19.64
CA GLU A 2 -13.70 6.21 -19.63
C GLU A 2 -12.30 6.81 -19.78
N TYR A 3 -12.22 8.12 -20.01
CA TYR A 3 -10.98 8.88 -19.81
C TYR A 3 -10.74 9.10 -18.32
N ALA A 4 -9.50 8.89 -17.88
CA ALA A 4 -9.10 9.16 -16.51
C ALA A 4 -9.29 10.65 -16.18
N LYS A 5 -10.17 10.95 -15.22
CA LYS A 5 -10.41 12.32 -14.73
C LYS A 5 -9.23 12.91 -13.95
N SER A 6 -8.33 12.05 -13.46
CA SER A 6 -7.11 12.44 -12.76
C SER A 6 -6.05 11.33 -12.84
N GLY A 7 -4.79 11.71 -12.65
CA GLY A 7 -3.65 10.80 -12.61
C GLY A 7 -3.46 10.01 -11.30
N LYS A 8 -4.49 9.96 -10.44
CA LYS A 8 -4.39 9.41 -9.08
C LYS A 8 -4.65 7.90 -9.01
N ALA A 9 -5.36 7.33 -9.98
CA ALA A 9 -5.68 5.90 -9.99
C ALA A 9 -4.45 5.07 -10.39
N ALA A 10 -4.25 3.93 -9.72
CA ALA A 10 -3.26 2.94 -10.11
C ALA A 10 -3.93 1.79 -10.87
N CYS A 11 -3.30 1.36 -11.96
CA CYS A 11 -3.71 0.20 -12.73
C CYS A 11 -3.56 -1.07 -11.87
N ARG A 12 -4.60 -1.90 -11.80
CA ARG A 12 -4.57 -3.14 -11.01
C ARG A 12 -3.82 -4.30 -11.69
N GLY A 13 -3.55 -4.21 -12.99
CA GLY A 13 -2.72 -5.17 -13.71
C GLY A 13 -1.23 -4.90 -13.53
N CYS A 14 -0.74 -3.74 -13.99
CA CYS A 14 0.70 -3.41 -13.93
C CYS A 14 1.14 -2.61 -12.70
N ARG A 15 0.22 -2.20 -11.81
CA ARG A 15 0.49 -1.40 -10.59
C ARG A 15 1.02 0.02 -10.81
N SER A 16 1.23 0.44 -12.06
CA SER A 16 1.60 1.82 -12.42
C SER A 16 0.43 2.80 -12.34
N LYS A 17 0.72 4.09 -12.15
CA LYS A 17 -0.31 5.15 -12.21
C LYS A 17 -0.89 5.27 -13.62
N ILE A 18 -2.20 5.48 -13.70
CA ILE A 18 -2.91 5.78 -14.94
C ILE A 18 -2.87 7.30 -15.10
N ALA A 19 -2.32 7.81 -16.19
CA ALA A 19 -2.17 9.24 -16.41
C ALA A 19 -3.52 9.94 -16.61
N ASN A 20 -3.60 11.23 -16.27
CA ASN A 20 -4.80 12.03 -16.54
C ASN A 20 -5.13 12.01 -18.03
N SER A 21 -6.41 12.05 -18.39
CA SER A 21 -6.92 12.03 -19.76
C SER A 21 -6.59 10.79 -20.59
N THR A 22 -6.04 9.73 -20.00
CA THR A 22 -5.82 8.44 -20.70
C THR A 22 -7.01 7.51 -20.57
N THR A 23 -7.27 6.69 -21.60
CA THR A 23 -8.37 5.72 -21.60
C THR A 23 -8.09 4.58 -20.61
N ARG A 24 -9.08 4.29 -19.76
CA ARG A 24 -9.01 3.22 -18.75
C ARG A 24 -10.30 2.42 -18.69
N ILE A 25 -10.17 1.16 -18.28
CA ILE A 25 -11.30 0.23 -18.10
C ILE A 25 -11.47 -0.02 -16.60
N GLY A 26 -12.72 0.05 -16.13
CA GLY A 26 -13.08 -0.16 -14.73
C GLY A 26 -13.92 -1.42 -14.61
N VAL A 27 -13.54 -2.33 -13.73
CA VAL A 27 -14.38 -3.47 -13.31
C VAL A 27 -15.08 -3.07 -12.03
N LEU A 28 -16.41 -3.07 -12.03
CA LEU A 28 -17.18 -2.85 -10.81
C LEU A 28 -17.03 -4.08 -9.92
N VAL A 29 -16.64 -3.86 -8.67
CA VAL A 29 -16.53 -4.90 -7.67
C VAL A 29 -17.37 -4.50 -6.48
N GLU A 30 -18.24 -5.40 -6.06
CA GLU A 30 -19.02 -5.27 -4.84
C GLU A 30 -18.21 -5.83 -3.67
N ASP A 31 -18.18 -5.07 -2.58
CA ASP A 31 -17.57 -5.47 -1.33
C ASP A 31 -18.67 -6.03 -0.43
N GLU A 32 -18.73 -7.36 -0.29
CA GLU A 32 -19.72 -8.06 0.54
C GLU A 32 -19.58 -7.72 2.03
N GLU A 33 -18.37 -7.39 2.48
CA GLU A 33 -18.09 -7.09 3.89
C GLU A 33 -18.54 -5.68 4.27
N TYR A 34 -18.37 -4.72 3.35
CA TYR A 34 -18.66 -3.30 3.62
C TYR A 34 -19.90 -2.77 2.88
N GLY A 35 -20.58 -3.58 2.07
CA GLY A 35 -21.77 -3.20 1.30
C GLY A 35 -21.51 -2.06 0.30
N ARG A 36 -20.27 -1.91 -0.17
CA ARG A 36 -19.86 -0.81 -1.06
C ARG A 36 -19.38 -1.35 -2.39
N SER A 37 -19.83 -0.74 -3.48
CA SER A 37 -19.30 -1.03 -4.82
C SER A 37 -18.20 -0.02 -5.18
N TYR A 38 -17.13 -0.51 -5.80
CA TYR A 38 -16.04 0.34 -6.28
C TYR A 38 -15.43 -0.20 -7.58
N TYR A 39 -14.81 0.69 -8.35
CA TYR A 39 -14.15 0.31 -9.59
C TYR A 39 -12.68 -0.05 -9.37
N ARG A 40 -12.28 -1.22 -9.89
CA ARG A 40 -10.87 -1.56 -10.12
C ARG A 40 -10.47 -1.06 -11.51
N TRP A 41 -9.54 -0.11 -11.55
CA TRP A 41 -9.09 0.52 -12.79
C TRP A 41 -7.91 -0.22 -13.44
N PHE A 42 -7.92 -0.29 -14.76
CA PHE A 42 -6.89 -0.93 -15.58
C PHE A 42 -6.55 -0.05 -16.79
N HIS A 43 -5.31 -0.12 -17.27
CA HIS A 43 -5.00 0.26 -18.64
C HIS A 43 -5.71 -0.69 -19.61
N VAL A 44 -6.01 -0.23 -20.83
CA VAL A 44 -6.65 -1.05 -21.86
C VAL A 44 -5.84 -2.34 -22.13
N ASP A 45 -4.52 -2.19 -22.26
CA ASP A 45 -3.61 -3.32 -22.50
C ASP A 45 -3.57 -4.30 -21.32
N CYS A 46 -3.50 -3.77 -20.09
CA CYS A 46 -3.51 -4.59 -18.88
C CYS A 46 -4.84 -5.32 -18.68
N PHE A 47 -5.95 -4.69 -19.08
CA PHE A 47 -7.27 -5.31 -19.01
C PHE A 47 -7.35 -6.51 -19.94
N LYS A 48 -6.90 -6.38 -21.20
CA LYS A 48 -6.83 -7.50 -22.16
C LYS A 48 -6.01 -8.65 -21.61
N GLN A 49 -4.84 -8.36 -21.03
CA GLN A 49 -3.94 -9.38 -20.51
C GLN A 49 -4.56 -10.16 -19.34
N GLN A 50 -5.37 -9.51 -18.50
CA GLN A 50 -5.91 -10.10 -17.28
C GLN A 50 -7.29 -10.75 -17.45
N HIS A 51 -8.15 -10.19 -18.31
CA HIS A 51 -9.52 -10.66 -18.53
C HIS A 51 -9.70 -11.43 -19.85
N GLY A 52 -8.62 -11.63 -20.60
CA GLY A 52 -8.62 -12.41 -21.84
C GLY A 52 -9.49 -11.80 -22.93
N SER A 53 -9.73 -12.60 -23.99
CA SER A 53 -10.57 -12.26 -25.14
C SER A 53 -12.07 -12.44 -24.89
N GLU A 54 -12.49 -12.67 -23.65
CA GLU A 54 -13.89 -12.90 -23.28
C GLU A 54 -14.71 -11.60 -23.26
N VAL A 55 -14.06 -10.47 -23.01
CA VAL A 55 -14.71 -9.15 -22.96
C VAL A 55 -14.38 -8.36 -24.22
N THR A 56 -15.42 -7.97 -24.95
CA THR A 56 -15.31 -7.15 -26.16
C THR A 56 -15.69 -5.70 -25.90
N HIS A 57 -15.47 -4.84 -26.90
CA HIS A 57 -15.88 -3.43 -26.82
C HIS A 57 -17.38 -3.24 -26.59
N SER A 58 -18.21 -4.21 -26.99
CA SER A 58 -19.67 -4.19 -26.81
C SER A 58 -20.08 -4.30 -25.34
N ASP A 59 -19.26 -4.95 -24.53
CA ASP A 59 -19.52 -5.23 -23.11
C ASP A 59 -19.09 -4.04 -22.21
N LEU A 60 -18.45 -3.03 -22.79
CA LEU A 60 -17.91 -1.90 -22.06
C LEU A 60 -18.90 -0.73 -22.02
N ASP A 61 -19.53 -0.52 -20.86
CA ASP A 61 -20.32 0.69 -20.61
C ASP A 61 -19.46 1.96 -20.78
N GLY A 62 -20.01 2.98 -21.44
CA GLY A 62 -19.32 4.24 -21.74
C GLY A 62 -18.43 4.24 -23.00
N PHE A 63 -18.33 3.13 -23.74
CA PHE A 63 -17.51 3.05 -24.96
C PHE A 63 -17.88 4.09 -26.03
N SER A 64 -19.19 4.33 -26.22
CA SER A 64 -19.71 5.32 -27.17
C SER A 64 -19.31 6.78 -26.86
N ARG A 65 -18.91 7.07 -25.62
CA ARG A 65 -18.51 8.41 -25.16
C ARG A 65 -17.04 8.74 -25.46
N LEU A 66 -16.25 7.75 -25.87
CA LEU A 66 -14.86 7.96 -26.29
C LEU A 66 -14.81 8.60 -27.68
N LYS A 67 -13.73 9.32 -27.99
CA LYS A 67 -13.46 9.83 -29.34
C LYS A 67 -13.26 8.65 -30.30
N LYS A 68 -13.62 8.85 -31.58
CA LYS A 68 -13.55 7.80 -32.60
C LYS A 68 -12.19 7.10 -32.67
N LYS A 69 -11.10 7.88 -32.65
CA LYS A 69 -9.72 7.36 -32.63
C LYS A 69 -9.46 6.41 -31.45
N ASP A 70 -9.94 6.76 -30.25
CA ASP A 70 -9.72 5.95 -29.05
C ASP A 70 -10.68 4.75 -28.99
N GLN A 71 -11.87 4.86 -29.58
CA GLN A 71 -12.76 3.73 -29.81
C GLN A 71 -12.07 2.68 -30.69
N ASP A 72 -11.41 3.10 -31.76
CA ASP A 72 -10.70 2.21 -32.67
C ASP A 72 -9.46 1.58 -31.99
N ASP A 73 -8.72 2.33 -31.16
CA ASP A 73 -7.62 1.78 -30.34
C ASP A 73 -8.12 0.71 -29.36
N VAL A 74 -9.20 0.99 -28.63
CA VAL A 74 -9.80 0.03 -27.69
C VAL A 74 -10.33 -1.21 -28.41
N LYS A 75 -10.96 -1.04 -29.58
CA LYS A 75 -11.42 -2.17 -30.42
C LYS A 75 -10.25 -3.01 -30.90
N SER A 76 -9.19 -2.39 -31.39
CA SER A 76 -7.98 -3.08 -31.83
C SER A 76 -7.33 -3.85 -30.67
N LYS A 77 -7.22 -3.20 -29.51
CA LYS A 77 -6.63 -3.80 -28.32
C LYS A 77 -7.46 -4.88 -27.69
N LEU A 78 -8.80 -4.86 -27.77
CA LEU A 78 -9.64 -5.93 -27.21
C LEU A 78 -10.01 -7.00 -28.25
N GLY A 79 -9.99 -6.67 -29.54
CA GLY A 79 -10.09 -7.60 -30.66
C GLY A 79 -8.83 -8.44 -30.82
N GLY A 80 -8.98 -9.68 -31.29
CA GLY A 80 -7.91 -10.69 -31.32
C GLY A 80 -6.71 -10.33 -32.21
N GLY A 81 -5.52 -10.77 -31.76
CA GLY A 81 -4.26 -10.69 -32.52
C GLY A 81 -3.14 -10.02 -31.73
N PHE A 82 -2.19 -10.83 -31.27
CA PHE A 82 -0.94 -10.41 -30.64
C PHE A 82 -0.05 -9.66 -31.64
N VAL A 83 0.38 -8.45 -31.29
CA VAL A 83 1.66 -7.90 -31.76
C VAL A 83 2.36 -7.24 -30.58
N SER A 84 3.51 -7.79 -30.22
CA SER A 84 4.44 -7.23 -29.24
C SER A 84 5.34 -6.16 -29.89
N SER A 85 5.68 -5.14 -29.11
CA SER A 85 6.78 -4.17 -29.30
C SER A 85 6.55 -3.17 -30.45
N THR A 86 6.65 -1.84 -30.34
CA THR A 86 7.73 -1.00 -29.77
C THR A 86 7.21 0.48 -29.69
N PRO A 87 7.99 1.51 -29.28
CA PRO A 87 7.48 2.69 -28.58
C PRO A 87 6.86 3.75 -29.51
N SER A 88 6.01 4.62 -28.97
CA SER A 88 5.48 5.79 -29.70
C SER A 88 5.42 7.00 -28.76
N PRO A 89 5.37 8.23 -29.29
CA PRO A 89 6.53 9.02 -29.66
C PRO A 89 6.76 10.12 -28.62
N VAL A 90 8.02 10.52 -28.47
CA VAL A 90 8.38 11.78 -27.83
C VAL A 90 7.75 12.91 -28.65
N TYR A 91 6.79 13.63 -28.05
CA TYR A 91 6.40 14.93 -28.57
C TYR A 91 7.13 16.00 -27.75
N SER A 92 8.03 16.69 -28.44
CA SER A 92 8.82 17.79 -27.92
C SER A 92 7.93 18.94 -27.45
N THR A 93 8.42 19.57 -26.38
CA THR A 93 7.97 20.76 -25.66
C THR A 93 7.76 21.98 -26.57
N PRO A 94 7.02 22.99 -26.07
CA PRO A 94 7.55 24.36 -26.09
C PRO A 94 7.86 24.87 -24.67
N GLN A 95 9.06 25.46 -24.54
CA GLN A 95 9.62 26.12 -23.35
C GLN A 95 8.73 27.25 -22.80
N ALA A 96 8.65 27.31 -21.47
CA ALA A 96 8.62 28.56 -20.71
C ALA A 96 9.60 28.44 -19.52
N SER A 97 10.50 29.43 -19.40
CA SER A 97 11.64 29.48 -18.47
C SER A 97 11.22 29.80 -17.02
N PRO A 98 12.12 29.86 -16.02
CA PRO A 98 12.14 28.91 -14.91
C PRO A 98 11.76 29.54 -13.57
N SER A 99 10.91 28.87 -12.80
CA SER A 99 10.82 29.09 -11.35
C SER A 99 11.24 27.81 -10.64
N ARG A 100 12.38 27.89 -9.94
CA ARG A 100 13.00 26.79 -9.18
C ARG A 100 12.01 26.21 -8.17
N LEU A 101 11.82 24.90 -8.23
CA LEU A 101 11.43 24.09 -7.07
C LEU A 101 12.29 22.81 -7.07
N PRO A 102 12.67 22.33 -5.88
CA PRO A 102 13.79 21.40 -5.71
C PRO A 102 13.44 19.98 -6.18
N THR A 103 14.40 19.39 -6.87
CA THR A 103 14.48 17.99 -7.28
C THR A 103 14.32 17.08 -6.06
N SER A 104 13.24 16.29 -6.01
CA SER A 104 13.21 15.10 -5.15
C SER A 104 14.05 13.99 -5.81
N PRO A 105 15.00 13.36 -5.10
CA PRO A 105 15.84 12.33 -5.70
C PRO A 105 15.04 11.07 -6.03
N GLN A 106 15.50 10.44 -7.11
CA GLN A 106 15.05 9.16 -7.62
C GLN A 106 15.12 8.03 -6.59
N SER A 107 14.21 7.08 -6.80
CA SER A 107 14.23 5.70 -6.36
C SER A 107 15.65 5.14 -6.17
N SER A 108 16.04 4.96 -4.92
CA SER A 108 17.16 4.14 -4.52
C SER A 108 16.65 2.83 -3.92
N ALA A 109 17.22 1.74 -4.42
CA ALA A 109 17.02 0.40 -3.94
C ALA A 109 17.31 0.27 -2.43
N PHE A 110 16.48 -0.52 -1.75
CA PHE A 110 16.77 -1.29 -0.55
C PHE A 110 17.79 -0.69 0.44
N ASN A 111 17.40 0.39 1.11
CA ASN A 111 17.95 0.83 2.39
C ASN A 111 16.82 1.46 3.25
N SER A 112 15.70 0.73 3.38
CA SER A 112 14.41 1.31 3.78
C SER A 112 14.19 1.44 5.29
N GLY A 113 14.97 0.74 6.13
CA GLY A 113 14.72 0.67 7.57
C GLY A 113 14.93 1.99 8.30
N THR A 114 16.05 2.67 8.04
CA THR A 114 16.42 3.95 8.65
C THR A 114 15.62 5.11 8.06
N THR A 115 15.26 5.06 6.78
CA THR A 115 14.56 6.15 6.09
C THR A 115 13.15 6.37 6.61
N ILE A 116 12.40 5.30 6.95
CA ILE A 116 11.01 5.41 7.43
C ILE A 116 10.94 6.04 8.81
N ALA A 117 11.76 5.55 9.75
CA ALA A 117 11.81 6.10 11.08
C ALA A 117 12.26 7.56 11.06
N ASN A 118 13.24 7.90 10.22
CA ASN A 118 13.69 9.29 10.05
C ASN A 118 12.57 10.19 9.48
N GLU A 119 11.84 9.75 8.45
CA GLU A 119 10.73 10.49 7.86
C GLU A 119 9.60 10.75 8.89
N LEU A 120 9.17 9.70 9.61
CA LEU A 120 8.11 9.82 10.62
C LEU A 120 8.54 10.69 11.80
N THR A 121 9.77 10.53 12.29
CA THR A 121 10.33 11.35 13.37
C THR A 121 10.43 12.82 12.95
N GLN A 122 10.85 13.10 11.72
CA GLN A 122 10.91 14.45 11.19
C GLN A 122 9.53 15.11 11.14
N LEU A 123 8.51 14.39 10.65
CA LEU A 123 7.13 14.89 10.63
C LEU A 123 6.59 15.11 12.05
N ALA A 124 6.90 14.22 13.00
CA ALA A 124 6.51 14.38 14.40
C ALA A 124 7.16 15.62 15.03
N ASN A 125 8.45 15.85 14.79
CA ASN A 125 9.15 17.03 15.28
C ASN A 125 8.58 18.33 14.68
N GLN A 126 8.25 18.32 13.38
CA GLN A 126 7.55 19.44 12.75
C GLN A 126 6.18 19.69 13.40
N PHE A 127 5.44 18.63 13.72
CA PHE A 127 4.17 18.74 14.42
C PHE A 127 4.35 19.33 15.82
N TYR A 128 5.36 18.89 16.56
CA TYR A 128 5.62 19.43 17.90
C TYR A 128 5.96 20.91 17.89
N SER A 129 6.65 21.40 16.86
CA SER A 129 7.00 22.81 16.68
C SER A 129 5.82 23.67 16.19
N THR A 130 5.10 23.21 15.16
CA THR A 130 4.07 24.02 14.47
C THR A 130 2.66 23.82 15.01
N LYS A 131 2.38 22.69 15.66
CA LYS A 131 1.05 22.21 16.06
C LYS A 131 0.03 22.15 14.91
N ASP A 132 0.49 22.05 13.66
CA ASP A 132 -0.38 21.94 12.49
C ASP A 132 -1.00 20.54 12.36
N ALA A 133 -2.33 20.46 12.42
CA ALA A 133 -3.09 19.22 12.26
C ALA A 133 -2.87 18.54 10.90
N SER A 134 -2.48 19.28 9.85
CA SER A 134 -2.18 18.70 8.53
C SER A 134 -1.01 17.72 8.57
N LEU A 135 -0.09 17.87 9.53
CA LEU A 135 1.05 16.98 9.73
C LEU A 135 0.63 15.62 10.28
N LEU A 136 -0.43 15.55 11.09
CA LEU A 136 -0.99 14.29 11.57
C LEU A 136 -1.55 13.47 10.41
N ALA A 137 -2.28 14.12 9.49
CA ALA A 137 -2.76 13.47 8.28
C ALA A 137 -1.61 12.96 7.38
N LYS A 138 -0.50 13.72 7.29
CA LYS A 138 0.70 13.29 6.56
C LYS A 138 1.34 12.07 7.23
N ILE A 139 1.54 12.10 8.54
CA ILE A 139 2.05 10.96 9.33
C ILE A 139 1.19 9.72 9.06
N ALA A 140 -0.14 9.84 9.19
CA ALA A 140 -1.08 8.74 8.94
C ALA A 140 -0.95 8.18 7.51
N THR A 141 -0.81 9.05 6.52
CA THR A 141 -0.67 8.67 5.11
C THR A 141 0.61 7.90 4.86
N VAL A 142 1.73 8.34 5.46
CA VAL A 142 3.03 7.67 5.38
C VAL A 142 2.94 6.28 6.00
N ILE A 143 2.38 6.17 7.19
CA ILE A 143 2.14 4.88 7.87
C ILE A 143 1.31 3.95 7.00
N TYR A 144 0.16 4.41 6.49
CA TYR A 144 -0.72 3.60 5.65
C TYR A 144 -0.02 3.09 4.38
N LYS A 145 0.77 3.94 3.72
CA LYS A 145 1.57 3.56 2.54
C LYS A 145 2.51 2.40 2.88
N TYR A 146 3.28 2.53 3.96
CA TYR A 146 4.25 1.50 4.35
C TYR A 146 3.58 0.20 4.81
N CYS A 147 2.50 0.27 5.59
CA CYS A 147 1.69 -0.90 5.95
C CYS A 147 1.26 -1.69 4.70
N LYS A 148 0.75 -0.98 3.69
CA LYS A 148 0.29 -1.60 2.44
C LYS A 148 1.43 -2.23 1.64
N GLU A 149 2.57 -1.56 1.55
CA GLU A 149 3.77 -2.07 0.88
C GLU A 149 4.33 -3.32 1.59
N SER A 150 4.36 -3.34 2.92
CA SER A 150 4.76 -4.50 3.73
C SER A 150 3.86 -5.71 3.49
N CYS A 151 2.54 -5.53 3.53
CA CYS A 151 1.59 -6.61 3.25
C CYS A 151 1.74 -7.17 1.82
N ALA A 152 2.07 -6.31 0.84
CA ALA A 152 2.26 -6.75 -0.54
C ALA A 152 3.58 -7.52 -0.76
N SER A 153 4.60 -7.25 0.06
CA SER A 153 5.96 -7.79 -0.09
C SER A 153 6.26 -8.98 0.82
N VAL A 154 5.46 -9.22 1.88
CA VAL A 154 5.72 -10.28 2.87
C VAL A 154 5.88 -11.68 2.26
N ARG A 155 5.15 -12.00 1.19
CA ARG A 155 5.26 -13.30 0.51
C ARG A 155 6.62 -13.53 -0.15
N PHE A 156 7.31 -12.45 -0.52
CA PHE A 156 8.58 -12.50 -1.24
C PHE A 156 9.77 -12.18 -0.31
N ASN A 157 9.57 -11.32 0.68
CA ASN A 157 10.59 -10.93 1.64
C ASN A 157 9.95 -10.64 3.02
N PRO A 158 9.66 -11.69 3.81
CA PRO A 158 8.99 -11.53 5.10
C PRO A 158 9.83 -10.77 6.12
N ALA A 159 11.14 -10.98 6.13
CA ALA A 159 12.07 -10.26 7.03
C ALA A 159 12.09 -8.75 6.74
N ALA A 160 12.04 -8.32 5.49
CA ALA A 160 11.93 -6.90 5.17
C ALA A 160 10.56 -6.31 5.58
N ALA A 161 9.48 -7.06 5.35
CA ALA A 161 8.14 -6.64 5.75
C ALA A 161 8.02 -6.50 7.28
N LEU A 162 8.55 -7.45 8.05
CA LEU A 162 8.59 -7.40 9.52
C LEU A 162 9.37 -6.18 10.02
N ARG A 163 10.55 -5.89 9.46
CA ARG A 163 11.32 -4.68 9.83
C ARG A 163 10.51 -3.40 9.67
N VAL A 164 9.77 -3.26 8.57
CA VAL A 164 8.94 -2.07 8.35
C VAL A 164 7.86 -1.95 9.42
N ILE A 165 7.11 -3.02 9.69
CA ILE A 165 6.06 -3.00 10.72
C ILE A 165 6.65 -2.73 12.12
N ILE A 166 7.83 -3.27 12.42
CA ILE A 166 8.55 -2.97 13.67
C ILE A 166 8.84 -1.48 13.77
N GLN A 167 9.38 -0.83 12.74
CA GLN A 167 9.65 0.60 12.77
C GLN A 167 8.38 1.44 12.98
N LEU A 168 7.28 1.09 12.30
CA LEU A 168 6.00 1.78 12.46
C LEU A 168 5.43 1.62 13.87
N SER A 169 5.44 0.41 14.41
CA SER A 169 4.97 0.13 15.79
C SER A 169 5.84 0.82 16.84
N SER A 170 7.16 0.79 16.68
CA SER A 170 8.10 1.48 17.56
C SER A 170 7.89 3.00 17.54
N PHE A 171 7.60 3.61 16.38
CA PHE A 171 7.28 5.04 16.31
C PHE A 171 6.06 5.39 17.19
N PHE A 172 4.97 4.61 17.11
CA PHE A 172 3.82 4.82 18.00
C PHE A 172 4.19 4.64 19.46
N ALA A 173 4.95 3.60 19.79
CA ALA A 173 5.40 3.36 21.16
C ALA A 173 6.16 4.56 21.76
N HIS A 174 6.94 5.29 20.98
CA HIS A 174 7.67 6.47 21.48
C HIS A 174 6.82 7.76 21.49
N HIS A 175 5.88 7.90 20.56
CA HIS A 175 5.16 9.16 20.34
C HIS A 175 3.72 9.18 20.92
N HIS A 176 3.23 8.07 21.48
CA HIS A 176 1.83 7.93 21.90
C HIS A 176 1.37 8.89 23.00
N ALA A 177 2.26 9.32 23.90
CA ALA A 177 1.91 10.24 24.98
C ALA A 177 1.79 11.69 24.48
N SER A 178 2.42 12.00 23.35
CA SER A 178 2.63 13.37 22.88
C SER A 178 1.84 13.71 21.61
N LEU A 179 1.47 12.71 20.80
CA LEU A 179 0.62 12.89 19.63
C LEU A 179 -0.87 12.83 20.00
N PRO A 180 -1.73 13.72 19.47
CA PRO A 180 -3.16 13.67 19.71
C PRO A 180 -3.76 12.40 19.09
N GLN A 181 -4.69 11.74 19.80
CA GLN A 181 -5.46 10.63 19.24
C GLN A 181 -6.64 11.10 18.38
N ASP A 182 -6.32 11.88 17.34
CA ASP A 182 -7.28 12.29 16.31
C ASP A 182 -7.72 11.09 15.45
N SER A 183 -8.69 11.30 14.56
CA SER A 183 -9.15 10.27 13.64
C SER A 183 -8.02 9.72 12.77
N SER A 184 -7.09 10.57 12.33
CA SER A 184 -5.96 10.19 11.47
C SER A 184 -5.03 9.19 12.17
N MET A 185 -4.62 9.48 13.41
CA MET A 185 -3.74 8.63 14.20
C MET A 185 -4.41 7.32 14.62
N ARG A 186 -5.72 7.34 14.88
CA ARG A 186 -6.51 6.12 15.13
C ARG A 186 -6.53 5.19 13.92
N ILE A 187 -6.82 5.73 12.73
CA ILE A 187 -6.82 4.97 11.48
C ILE A 187 -5.41 4.43 11.17
N ALA A 188 -4.37 5.23 11.42
CA ALA A 188 -2.99 4.82 11.20
C ALA A 188 -2.59 3.65 12.10
N ALA A 189 -3.00 3.68 13.37
CA ALA A 189 -2.76 2.57 14.28
C ALA A 189 -3.54 1.29 13.92
N GLU A 190 -4.81 1.42 13.54
CA GLU A 190 -5.59 0.29 13.03
C GLU A 190 -4.92 -0.34 11.81
N SER A 191 -4.40 0.50 10.91
CA SER A 191 -3.65 0.04 9.74
C SER A 191 -2.40 -0.76 10.12
N ILE A 192 -1.68 -0.34 11.17
CA ILE A 192 -0.53 -1.08 11.70
C ILE A 192 -0.97 -2.42 12.29
N GLY A 193 -2.03 -2.46 13.10
CA GLY A 193 -2.52 -3.71 13.71
C GLY A 193 -2.96 -4.74 12.67
N ARG A 194 -3.76 -4.31 11.68
CA ARG A 194 -4.17 -5.17 10.55
C ARG A 194 -2.96 -5.66 9.75
N ALA A 195 -2.02 -4.77 9.43
CA ALA A 195 -0.82 -5.12 8.68
C ALA A 195 0.10 -6.07 9.47
N ALA A 196 0.27 -5.85 10.78
CA ALA A 196 1.05 -6.72 11.65
C ALA A 196 0.47 -8.14 11.67
N SER A 197 -0.85 -8.29 11.82
CA SER A 197 -1.53 -9.59 11.80
C SER A 197 -1.26 -10.35 10.50
N VAL A 198 -1.39 -9.68 9.34
CA VAL A 198 -1.11 -10.27 8.02
C VAL A 198 0.36 -10.66 7.89
N VAL A 199 1.27 -9.75 8.26
CA VAL A 199 2.71 -9.98 8.12
C VAL A 199 3.18 -11.10 9.04
N ILE A 200 2.73 -11.15 10.30
CA ILE A 200 3.03 -12.22 11.25
C ILE A 200 2.50 -13.55 10.71
N SER A 201 1.26 -13.60 10.22
CA SER A 201 0.64 -14.83 9.72
C SER A 201 1.40 -15.42 8.53
N LEU A 202 1.87 -14.57 7.62
CA LEU A 202 2.56 -14.99 6.39
C LEU A 202 4.08 -15.14 6.56
N SER A 203 4.67 -14.60 7.63
CA SER A 203 6.09 -14.79 7.93
C SER A 203 6.32 -16.21 8.45
N GLY A 204 7.48 -16.82 8.20
CA GLY A 204 7.86 -18.09 8.83
C GLY A 204 8.19 -17.94 10.32
N ASN A 205 9.02 -18.83 10.85
CA ASN A 205 9.59 -18.70 12.20
C ASN A 205 10.75 -17.68 12.18
N ASP A 206 10.42 -16.40 11.99
CA ASP A 206 11.40 -15.32 11.94
C ASP A 206 11.64 -14.75 13.36
N PRO A 207 12.90 -14.59 13.82
CA PRO A 207 13.21 -14.03 15.14
C PRO A 207 12.70 -12.59 15.32
N GLN A 208 12.48 -11.85 14.24
CA GLN A 208 11.94 -10.49 14.30
C GLN A 208 10.50 -10.45 14.83
N ILE A 209 9.78 -11.57 14.83
CA ILE A 209 8.42 -11.65 15.41
C ILE A 209 8.46 -11.39 16.92
N ALA A 210 9.52 -11.80 17.62
CA ALA A 210 9.70 -11.49 19.04
C ALA A 210 9.91 -9.98 19.27
N THR A 211 10.72 -9.33 18.44
CA THR A 211 10.93 -7.88 18.47
C THR A 211 9.64 -7.12 18.18
N LEU A 212 8.87 -7.58 17.17
CA LEU A 212 7.57 -6.99 16.85
C LEU A 212 6.60 -7.14 18.02
N HIS A 213 6.51 -8.31 18.64
CA HIS A 213 5.67 -8.53 19.81
C HIS A 213 6.01 -7.59 20.98
N GLN A 214 7.28 -7.29 21.19
CA GLN A 214 7.70 -6.32 22.23
C GLN A 214 7.27 -4.89 21.89
N SER A 215 7.42 -4.46 20.63
CA SER A 215 6.92 -3.15 20.17
C SER A 215 5.39 -3.08 20.19
N LEU A 216 4.70 -4.20 19.95
CA LEU A 216 3.24 -4.33 20.07
C LEU A 216 2.76 -4.42 21.53
N ARG A 217 3.64 -4.35 22.53
CA ARG A 217 3.26 -4.31 23.95
C ARG A 217 3.42 -2.93 24.57
N SER A 218 4.34 -2.14 24.02
CA SER A 218 4.72 -0.85 24.59
C SER A 218 3.71 0.27 24.31
N TRP A 219 2.68 0.01 23.52
CA TRP A 219 1.60 0.96 23.30
C TRP A 219 0.28 0.44 23.86
N SER A 220 -0.48 1.32 24.49
CA SER A 220 -1.83 1.03 24.95
C SER A 220 -2.77 2.12 24.43
N LEU A 221 -3.59 1.78 23.43
CA LEU A 221 -4.78 2.60 23.20
C LEU A 221 -5.72 2.43 24.40
N PRO A 222 -6.62 3.39 24.65
CA PRO A 222 -7.79 3.12 25.46
C PRO A 222 -8.46 1.84 24.92
N LYS A 223 -8.66 0.85 25.80
CA LYS A 223 -9.24 -0.47 25.48
C LYS A 223 -10.60 -0.40 24.76
N LEU A 224 -11.24 0.77 24.76
CA LEU A 224 -12.55 1.03 24.15
C LEU A 224 -12.49 1.48 22.67
N SER A 225 -11.31 1.62 22.07
CA SER A 225 -11.22 2.05 20.66
C SER A 225 -11.28 0.86 19.68
N PRO A 226 -12.00 0.94 18.55
CA PRO A 226 -12.10 -0.16 17.58
C PRO A 226 -10.74 -0.64 17.03
N GLY A 227 -9.75 0.26 16.93
CA GLY A 227 -8.40 -0.09 16.48
C GLY A 227 -7.59 -0.93 17.47
N TRP A 228 -8.00 -0.99 18.75
CA TRP A 228 -7.32 -1.77 19.77
C TRP A 228 -7.44 -3.28 19.55
N ALA A 229 -8.57 -3.75 19.03
CA ALA A 229 -8.81 -5.16 18.75
C ALA A 229 -7.76 -5.74 17.80
N TRP A 230 -7.50 -5.08 16.68
CA TRP A 230 -6.48 -5.52 15.70
C TRP A 230 -5.06 -5.54 16.26
N TRP A 231 -4.79 -4.67 17.22
CA TRP A 231 -3.48 -4.59 17.86
C TRP A 231 -3.29 -5.72 18.86
N GLN A 232 -4.33 -6.03 19.62
CA GLN A 232 -4.38 -7.17 20.53
C GLN A 232 -4.31 -8.50 19.78
N ASP A 233 -5.02 -8.63 18.66
CA ASP A 233 -4.97 -9.81 17.80
C ASP A 233 -3.55 -10.03 17.25
N ALA A 234 -2.91 -8.97 16.75
CA ALA A 234 -1.52 -9.05 16.29
C ALA A 234 -0.56 -9.45 17.41
N GLN A 235 -0.76 -8.94 18.62
CA GLN A 235 0.04 -9.29 19.79
C GLN A 235 -0.13 -10.76 20.18
N GLN A 236 -1.37 -11.26 20.22
CA GLN A 236 -1.67 -12.66 20.52
C GLN A 236 -1.07 -13.60 19.47
N LEU A 237 -1.25 -13.30 18.19
CA LEU A 237 -0.64 -14.06 17.09
C LEU A 237 0.88 -14.12 17.20
N ALA A 238 1.53 -12.99 17.53
CA ALA A 238 2.97 -12.97 17.73
C ALA A 238 3.41 -13.81 18.94
N ALA A 239 2.64 -13.78 20.04
CA ALA A 239 2.90 -14.59 21.23
C ALA A 239 2.78 -16.09 20.94
N GLU A 240 1.70 -16.52 20.29
CA GLU A 240 1.47 -17.92 19.89
C GLU A 240 2.59 -18.45 18.99
N LYS A 241 3.05 -17.61 18.06
CA LYS A 241 4.14 -17.93 17.14
C LYS A 241 5.48 -18.08 17.86
N ASN A 242 5.78 -17.19 18.80
CA ASN A 242 6.98 -17.28 19.64
C ASN A 242 6.97 -18.53 20.53
N SER A 243 5.83 -18.87 21.14
CA SER A 243 5.67 -20.10 21.94
C SER A 243 5.77 -21.37 21.11
N SER A 244 5.32 -21.34 19.87
CA SER A 244 5.46 -22.47 18.93
C SER A 244 6.92 -22.65 18.52
N ASN A 245 7.65 -21.56 18.27
CA ASN A 245 9.08 -21.61 17.96
C ASN A 245 9.90 -22.21 19.12
N ALA A 246 9.61 -21.79 20.36
CA ALA A 246 10.28 -22.32 21.56
C ALA A 246 10.07 -23.83 21.74
N ARG A 247 8.86 -24.35 21.44
CA ARG A 247 8.56 -25.79 21.48
C ARG A 247 9.33 -26.56 20.41
N SER A 248 9.42 -26.05 19.18
CA SER A 248 10.18 -26.68 18.09
C SER A 248 11.68 -26.76 18.39
N THR A 249 12.27 -25.70 18.95
CA THR A 249 13.70 -25.69 19.34
C THR A 249 14.02 -26.68 20.46
N THR A 250 13.09 -26.86 21.41
CA THR A 250 13.25 -27.80 22.53
C THR A 250 13.19 -29.25 22.04
N GLN A 251 12.39 -29.54 21.01
CA GLN A 251 12.24 -30.91 20.47
C GLN A 251 13.43 -31.34 19.60
N THR A 252 14.13 -30.40 18.95
CA THR A 252 15.38 -30.68 18.21
C THR A 252 16.61 -30.86 19.11
N GLY A 253 16.52 -30.49 20.40
CA GLY A 253 17.61 -30.59 21.37
C GLY A 253 17.71 -31.93 22.10
N PHE A 254 16.80 -32.88 21.85
CA PHE A 254 16.75 -34.20 22.50
C PHE A 254 17.15 -35.37 21.59
N CYS A 255 17.70 -35.10 20.40
CA CYS A 255 18.31 -36.13 19.56
C CYS A 255 19.85 -36.03 19.63
N PHE A 256 20.42 -36.60 20.70
CA PHE A 256 21.84 -36.99 20.79
C PHE A 256 21.93 -38.32 21.53
#